data_AF-A0A921GIV2-F1
#
_entry.id   AF-A0A921GIV2-F1
#
_cell.length_a   1.000
_cell.length_b   1.000
_cell.length_c   1.000
_cell.angle_alpha   90.00
_cell.angle_beta   90.00
_cell.angle_gamma   90.00
#
_symmetry.space_group_name_H-M   'P 1'
#
loop_
_entity.id
_entity.type
_entity.pdbx_description
1 polymer ?
#
loop_
_entity_poly.entity_id
_entity_poly.type
_entity_poly.pdbx_seq_one_letter_code
_entity_poly.pdbx_strand_id
1 'polypeptide(L)' 'MRRIRNAIVLIGLVGAAGWFAYSHLLSEEAKKGMKDAAQEAKSGYQRISEIVSDAQGSYVKEDLPNRRQTEAQWAKLGY' A
#
# COMPACT_ATOMS: atom_id res chain seq x y z
N MET A 1 4.88 -28.62 -1.45
CA MET A 1 5.00 -28.35 -2.91
C MET A 1 3.70 -28.39 -3.70
N ARG A 2 2.82 -29.40 -3.55
CA ARG A 2 1.56 -29.48 -4.33
C ARG A 2 0.64 -28.25 -4.21
N ARG A 3 0.48 -27.68 -3.02
CA ARG A 3 -0.35 -26.47 -2.79
C ARG A 3 0.18 -25.24 -3.51
N ILE A 4 1.50 -25.03 -3.46
CA ILE A 4 2.17 -23.91 -4.16
C ILE A 4 2.05 -24.08 -5.67
N ARG A 5 2.28 -25.28 -6.19
CA ARG A 5 2.10 -25.58 -7.61
C ARG A 5 0.66 -25.32 -8.07
N ASN A 6 -0.33 -25.75 -7.29
CA ASN A 6 -1.74 -25.50 -7.61
C ASN A 6 -2.08 -24.01 -7.57
N ALA A 7 -1.52 -23.25 -6.62
CA ALA A 7 -1.68 -21.80 -6.56
C ALA A 7 -1.09 -21.12 -7.80
N ILE A 8 0.12 -21.51 -8.22
CA ILE A 8 0.76 -20.98 -9.44
C ILE A 8 -0.09 -21.30 -10.69
N VAL A 9 -0.60 -22.52 -10.80
CA VAL A 9 -1.46 -22.92 -11.91
C VAL A 9 -2.77 -22.13 -11.92
N LEU A 10 -3.39 -21.93 -10.76
CA LEU A 10 -4.62 -21.13 -10.64
C LEU A 10 -4.38 -19.67 -11.00
N ILE A 11 -3.29 -19.06 -10.53
CA ILE A 11 -2.91 -17.69 -10.87
C ILE A 11 -2.67 -17.59 -12.39
N GLY A 12 -1.98 -18.57 -12.98
CA GLY A 12 -1.77 -18.63 -14.43
C GLY A 12 -3.08 -18.73 -15.21
N LEU A 13 -4.01 -19.58 -14.78
CA LEU A 13 -5.32 -19.74 -15.40
C LEU A 13 -6.15 -18.46 -15.31
N VAL A 14 -6.21 -17.84 -14.13
CA VAL A 14 -6.93 -16.57 -13.92
C VAL A 14 -6.31 -15.45 -14.76
N GLY A 15 -4.99 -15.37 -14.82
CA GLY A 15 -4.27 -14.40 -15.66
C GLY A 15 -4.57 -14.59 -17.14
N ALA A 16 -4.53 -15.83 -17.64
CA ALA A 16 -4.82 -16.14 -19.04
C ALA A 16 -6.29 -15.84 -19.39
N ALA A 17 -7.24 -16.21 -18.53
CA ALA A 17 -8.65 -15.92 -18.72
C ALA A 17 -8.93 -14.41 -18.69
N GLY A 18 -8.32 -13.68 -17.76
CA GLY A 18 -8.42 -12.23 -17.67
C GLY A 18 -7.85 -11.52 -18.90
N TRP A 19 -6.71 -11.98 -19.43
CA TRP A 19 -6.12 -11.44 -20.65
C TRP A 19 -6.97 -11.73 -21.90
N PHE A 20 -7.52 -12.94 -22.00
CA PHE A 20 -8.44 -13.29 -23.08
C PHE A 20 -9.69 -12.43 -23.05
N ALA A 21 -10.30 -12.26 -21.87
CA ALA A 21 -11.46 -11.39 -21.71
C ALA A 21 -11.13 -9.92 -22.05
N TYR A 22 -9.98 -9.42 -21.60
CA TYR A 22 -9.54 -8.06 -21.92
C TYR A 22 -9.35 -7.85 -23.42
N SER A 23 -8.76 -8.82 -24.12
CA SER A 23 -8.44 -8.69 -25.55
C SER A 23 -9.65 -8.90 -26.46
N HIS A 24 -10.51 -9.87 -26.17
CA HIS A 24 -11.57 -10.31 -27.09
C HIS A 24 -13.00 -9.93 -26.66
N LEU A 25 -13.26 -9.73 -25.36
CA LEU A 25 -14.61 -9.47 -24.86
C LEU A 25 -14.87 -8.01 -24.50
N LEU A 26 -13.82 -7.24 -24.18
CA LEU A 26 -13.98 -5.83 -23.82
C LEU A 26 -13.98 -4.93 -25.06
N SER A 27 -14.96 -4.03 -25.12
CA SER A 27 -14.95 -2.91 -26.04
C SER A 27 -13.80 -1.94 -25.72
N GLU A 28 -13.40 -1.13 -26.71
CA GLU A 28 -12.35 -0.11 -26.51
C GLU A 28 -12.71 0.90 -25.40
N GLU A 29 -13.99 1.19 -25.23
CA GLU A 29 -14.51 2.05 -24.15
C GLU A 29 -14.30 1.41 -22.77
N ALA A 30 -14.56 0.11 -22.63
CA ALA A 30 -14.33 -0.62 -21.39
C ALA A 30 -12.83 -0.74 -21.07
N LYS A 31 -11.99 -0.97 -22.09
CA LYS A 31 -10.52 -0.96 -21.93
C LYS A 31 -10.01 0.40 -21.46
N LYS A 32 -10.55 1.48 -22.02
CA LYS A 32 -10.22 2.85 -21.60
C LYS A 32 -10.65 3.10 -20.16
N GLY A 33 -11.89 2.76 -19.79
CA GLY A 33 -12.39 2.90 -18.41
C GLY A 33 -11.56 2.11 -17.39
N MET A 34 -11.12 0.89 -17.72
CA MET A 34 -10.21 0.12 -16.87
C MET A 34 -8.84 0.79 -16.70
N LYS A 35 -8.30 1.36 -17.78
CA LYS A 35 -7.02 2.08 -17.73
C LYS A 35 -7.13 3.34 -16.87
N ASP A 36 -8.22 4.09 -17.02
CA ASP A 36 -8.49 5.30 -16.25
C ASP A 36 -8.66 4.95 -14.76
N ALA A 37 -9.43 3.91 -14.43
CA ALA A 37 -9.58 3.42 -13.07
C ALA A 37 -8.25 2.95 -12.45
N ALA A 38 -7.41 2.23 -13.21
CA ALA A 38 -6.10 1.81 -12.75
C ALA A 38 -5.17 3.01 -12.50
N GLN A 39 -5.25 4.03 -13.35
CA GLN A 39 -4.49 5.26 -13.21
C GLN A 39 -4.96 6.07 -11.99
N GLU A 40 -6.28 6.16 -11.76
CA GLU A 40 -6.86 6.75 -10.56
C GLU A 40 -6.40 6.03 -9.30
N ALA A 41 -6.49 4.70 -9.26
CA ALA A 41 -6.02 3.90 -8.12
C ALA A 41 -4.52 4.13 -7.84
N LYS A 42 -3.68 4.16 -8.89
CA LYS A 42 -2.26 4.47 -8.77
C LYS A 42 -2.05 5.87 -8.18
N SER A 43 -2.75 6.87 -8.71
CA SER A 43 -2.63 8.25 -8.21
C SER A 43 -3.11 8.40 -6.77
N GLY A 44 -4.18 7.70 -6.38
CA GLY A 44 -4.68 7.66 -5.02
C GLY A 44 -3.66 7.03 -4.07
N TYR A 45 -3.07 5.91 -4.47
CA TYR A 45 -1.98 5.28 -3.71
C TYR A 45 -0.77 6.21 -3.58
N GLN A 46 -0.34 6.87 -4.67
CA GLN A 46 0.77 7.83 -4.63
C GLN A 46 0.50 8.97 -3.65
N ARG A 47 -0.69 9.57 -3.68
CA ARG A 47 -1.09 10.63 -2.73
C ARG A 47 -1.07 10.14 -1.29
N ILE A 48 -1.60 8.94 -1.02
CA ILE A 48 -1.58 8.35 0.32
C ILE A 48 -0.14 8.08 0.75
N SER A 49 0.68 7.53 -0.15
CA SER A 49 2.09 7.27 0.09
C SER A 49 2.88 8.55 0.38
N GLU A 50 2.59 9.64 -0.33
CA GLU A 50 3.18 10.96 -0.10
C GLU A 50 2.78 11.49 1.28
N ILE A 51 1.49 11.47 1.63
CA ILE A 51 1.01 11.89 2.96
C ILE A 51 1.66 11.06 4.08
N VAL A 52 1.74 9.74 3.89
CA VAL A 52 2.37 8.84 4.87
C VAL A 52 3.87 9.10 4.96
N SER A 53 4.54 9.38 3.84
CA SER A 53 5.98 9.70 3.84
C SER A 53 6.26 11.04 4.50
N ASP A 54 5.41 12.05 4.27
CA ASP A 54 5.50 13.36 4.92
C ASP A 54 5.23 13.23 6.44
N ALA A 55 4.26 12.42 6.84
CA ALA A 55 3.95 12.13 8.24
C ALA A 55 5.03 11.27 8.93
N GLN A 56 5.68 10.35 8.21
CA GLN A 56 6.82 9.59 8.74
C GLN A 56 8.10 10.45 8.78
N GLY A 57 8.23 11.44 7.90
CA GLY A 57 9.23 12.50 7.97
C GLY A 57 9.06 13.40 9.20
N SER A 58 7.86 13.41 9.81
CA SER A 58 7.59 14.05 11.09
C SER A 58 7.75 13.11 12.28
N TYR A 59 8.74 12.21 12.28
CA TYR A 59 9.43 11.94 13.55
C TYR A 59 10.11 13.23 13.97
N VAL A 60 9.32 14.12 14.55
CA VAL A 60 9.82 15.25 15.30
C VAL A 60 10.73 14.61 16.35
N LYS A 61 12.05 14.75 16.17
CA LYS A 61 13.01 14.74 17.28
C LYS A 61 12.65 15.97 18.10
N GLU A 62 11.48 15.96 18.71
CA GLU A 62 11.03 17.00 19.58
C GLU A 62 11.90 16.80 20.81
N ASP A 63 12.85 17.71 21.00
CA ASP A 63 13.44 17.94 22.31
C ASP A 63 12.29 18.46 23.17
N LEU A 64 11.41 17.53 23.57
CA LEU A 64 10.21 17.83 24.34
C LEU A 64 10.72 18.57 25.58
N PRO A 65 10.26 19.81 25.85
CA PRO A 65 10.83 20.65 26.90
C PRO A 65 10.81 19.98 28.28
N ASN A 66 9.92 19.00 28.46
CA ASN A 66 9.77 18.25 29.70
C ASN A 66 10.40 16.86 29.69
N ARG A 67 11.10 16.44 28.63
CA ARG A 67 11.69 15.10 28.53
C ARG A 67 12.56 14.75 29.73
N ARG A 68 13.46 15.67 30.13
CA ARG A 68 14.33 15.49 31.30
C ARG A 68 13.54 15.39 32.60
N GLN A 69 12.44 16.15 32.71
CA GLN A 69 11.59 16.16 33.89
C GLN A 69 10.78 14.87 34.01
N THR A 70 10.29 14.37 32.88
CA THR A 70 9.61 13.08 32.77
C THR A 70 10.59 11.95 33.06
N GLU A 71 11.75 11.88 32.41
CA GLU A 71 12.79 10.87 32.70
C GLU A 71 13.18 10.85 34.19
N ALA A 72 13.31 12.03 34.83
CA ALA A 72 13.59 12.12 36.26
C ALA A 72 12.42 11.64 37.16
N GLN A 73 11.17 11.78 36.71
CA GLN A 73 10.01 11.23 37.42
C GLN A 73 9.91 9.71 37.27
N TRP A 74 10.19 9.18 36.08
CA TRP A 74 10.19 7.74 35.82
C TRP A 74 11.29 7.04 36.61
N ALA A 75 12.48 7.63 36.69
CA ALA A 75 13.57 7.13 37.53
C ALA A 75 13.20 7.08 39.02
N LYS A 76 12.41 8.05 39.51
CA LYS A 76 11.88 8.03 40.89
C LYS A 76 10.83 6.94 41.12
N LEU A 77 10.15 6.51 40.06
CA LEU A 77 9.16 5.43 40.08
C LEU A 77 9.78 4.04 39.84
N GLY A 78 11.09 3.97 39.57
CA GLY A 78 11.83 2.71 39.38
C GLY A 78 11.78 2.14 37.97
N TYR A 79 11.43 2.97 36.97
CA TYR A 79 11.52 2.65 35.54
C TYR A 79 12.79 3.22 34.92
#